data_AF-A0A4Q3IM99-F1
#
_entry.id   AF-A0A4Q3IM99-F1
#
_cell.length_a   1.000
_cell.length_b   1.000
_cell.length_c   1.000
_cell.angle_alpha   90.00
_cell.angle_beta   90.00
_cell.angle_gamma   90.00
#
_symmetry.space_group_name_H-M   'P 1'
#
loop_
_entity.id
_entity.type
_entity.pdbx_description
1 polymer ?
#
loop_
_entity_poly.entity_id
_entity_poly.type
_entity_poly.pdbx_seq_one_letter_code
_entity_poly.pdbx_strand_id
1 'polypeptide(L)'
;MSTLAHDPGLGRRLRISHAALQRGALWLLTASSWVAIIEPSPYEIAFLLVLAVFGLTGIRLSRALLPLILLLLGFNLGGAVSLIPWMNDPDAVRFIAVSFYLMVTAIVLAAVMADDTQARLEALKRGYLFATWCTGLLALVGYFDIGGLGDHFTLWGRATGTFKDPNVLGPFLVLPIVFVLHDILVGRRGLVGGLA
;
A
#
# COMPACT_ATOMS: atom_id res chain seq x y z
N MET A 1 9.80 -31.42 51.75
CA MET A 1 8.61 -31.65 50.90
C MET A 1 8.30 -30.36 50.18
N SER A 2 8.47 -30.36 48.86
CA SER A 2 8.40 -29.19 47.98
C SER A 2 6.95 -28.75 47.75
N THR A 3 6.60 -27.54 48.16
CA THR A 3 5.36 -26.88 47.76
C THR A 3 5.58 -26.19 46.41
N LEU A 4 5.19 -26.87 45.34
CA LEU A 4 5.15 -26.28 44.00
C LEU A 4 4.07 -25.19 43.98
N ALA A 5 4.50 -23.94 43.81
CA ALA A 5 3.62 -22.83 43.48
C ALA A 5 3.02 -23.11 42.09
N HIS A 6 1.70 -23.24 42.06
CA HIS A 6 0.92 -23.35 40.84
C HIS A 6 0.82 -21.94 40.26
N ASP A 7 1.61 -21.65 39.23
CA ASP A 7 1.56 -20.39 38.49
C ASP A 7 0.44 -20.51 37.43
N PRO A 8 -0.72 -19.84 37.59
CA PRO A 8 -1.77 -19.93 36.59
C PRO A 8 -1.33 -19.11 35.38
N GLY A 9 -0.81 -19.80 34.37
CA GLY A 9 -0.44 -19.22 33.08
C GLY A 9 -1.54 -18.30 32.58
N LEU A 10 -1.24 -17.00 32.50
CA LEU A 10 -2.12 -15.99 31.93
C LEU A 10 -2.39 -16.34 30.46
N GLY A 11 -3.53 -16.98 30.22
CA GLY A 11 -4.15 -17.05 28.91
C GLY A 11 -4.53 -15.64 28.46
N ARG A 12 -3.57 -14.93 27.85
CA ARG A 12 -3.78 -13.62 27.23
C ARG A 12 -4.74 -13.79 26.06
N ARG A 13 -6.04 -13.72 26.31
CA ARG A 13 -7.06 -13.62 25.27
C ARG A 13 -6.72 -12.41 24.41
N LEU A 14 -6.33 -12.65 23.16
CA LEU A 14 -6.11 -11.60 22.16
C LEU A 14 -7.45 -10.93 21.84
N ARG A 15 -7.80 -9.89 22.60
CA ARG A 15 -8.89 -8.99 22.24
C ARG A 15 -8.38 -8.05 21.15
N ILE A 16 -8.76 -8.34 19.89
CA ILE A 16 -8.46 -7.45 18.77
C ILE A 16 -9.40 -6.24 18.87
N SER A 17 -8.84 -5.05 19.10
CA SER A 17 -9.63 -3.83 19.07
C SER A 17 -9.95 -3.42 17.62
N HIS A 18 -11.07 -2.72 17.42
CA HIS A 18 -11.45 -2.23 16.08
C HIS A 18 -10.33 -1.36 15.47
N ALA A 19 -9.69 -0.53 16.29
CA ALA A 19 -8.55 0.30 15.88
C ALA A 19 -7.31 -0.53 15.48
N ALA A 20 -7.07 -1.68 16.12
CA ALA A 20 -5.99 -2.58 15.73
C ALA A 20 -6.29 -3.25 14.38
N LEU A 21 -7.54 -3.67 14.15
CA LEU A 21 -7.96 -4.26 12.88
C LEU A 21 -7.84 -3.26 11.72
N GLN A 22 -8.32 -2.02 11.92
CA GLN A 22 -8.21 -0.94 10.94
C GLN A 22 -6.75 -0.64 10.56
N ARG A 23 -5.88 -0.49 11.56
CA ARG A 23 -4.44 -0.24 11.33
C ARG A 23 -3.75 -1.44 10.68
N GLY A 24 -4.10 -2.66 11.08
CA GLY A 24 -3.61 -3.89 10.45
C GLY A 24 -4.00 -3.97 8.98
N ALA A 25 -5.24 -3.64 8.63
CA ALA A 25 -5.70 -3.61 7.25
C ALA A 25 -4.94 -2.57 6.40
N LEU A 26 -4.71 -1.37 6.93
CA LEU A 26 -3.93 -0.32 6.25
C LEU A 26 -2.44 -0.68 6.09
N TRP A 27 -1.87 -1.32 7.10
CA TRP A 27 -0.51 -1.85 7.02
C TRP A 27 -0.44 -2.94 5.94
N LEU A 28 -1.36 -3.91 5.94
CA LEU A 28 -1.41 -4.98 4.93
C LEU A 28 -1.60 -4.44 3.51
N LEU A 29 -2.46 -3.42 3.34
CA LEU A 29 -2.67 -2.76 2.06
C LEU A 29 -1.35 -2.31 1.44
N THR A 30 -0.52 -1.59 2.19
CA THR A 30 0.74 -1.08 1.67
C THR A 30 1.89 -2.08 1.75
N ALA A 31 1.87 -3.02 2.70
CA ALA A 31 2.85 -4.11 2.76
C ALA A 31 2.74 -5.08 1.58
N SER A 32 1.58 -5.13 0.93
CA SER A 32 1.33 -5.98 -0.24
C SER A 32 1.58 -5.28 -1.59
N SER A 33 1.84 -3.97 -1.59
CA SER A 33 1.92 -3.16 -2.82
C SER A 33 3.18 -3.37 -3.65
N TRP A 34 4.19 -4.08 -3.11
CA TRP A 34 5.41 -4.36 -3.87
C TRP A 34 5.20 -5.39 -4.97
N VAL A 35 4.21 -6.29 -4.87
CA VAL A 35 3.99 -7.35 -5.85
C VAL A 35 2.95 -6.90 -6.88
N ALA A 36 3.38 -6.54 -8.09
CA ALA A 36 2.49 -6.08 -9.16
C ALA A 36 2.63 -6.88 -10.47
N ILE A 37 3.39 -7.98 -10.43
CA ILE A 37 3.58 -8.91 -11.55
C ILE A 37 2.37 -9.82 -11.81
N ILE A 38 1.50 -10.03 -10.82
CA ILE A 38 0.27 -10.85 -10.92
C ILE A 38 -0.99 -9.98 -10.93
N GLU A 39 -2.02 -10.41 -11.69
CA GLU A 39 -3.33 -9.76 -11.76
C GLU A 39 -4.43 -10.77 -11.38
N PRO A 40 -5.29 -10.49 -10.38
CA PRO A 40 -5.27 -9.31 -9.52
C PRO A 40 -4.06 -9.28 -8.58
N SER A 41 -3.55 -8.09 -8.28
CA SER A 41 -2.40 -7.90 -7.40
C SER A 41 -2.79 -8.12 -5.93
N PRO A 42 -1.85 -8.53 -5.06
CA PRO A 42 -2.10 -8.63 -3.62
C PRO A 42 -2.63 -7.33 -3.00
N TYR A 43 -2.22 -6.19 -3.55
CA TYR A 43 -2.73 -4.86 -3.17
C TYR A 43 -4.24 -4.74 -3.39
N GLU A 44 -4.76 -5.20 -4.52
CA GLU A 44 -6.19 -5.12 -4.84
C GLU A 44 -7.03 -5.94 -3.86
N ILE A 45 -6.55 -7.14 -3.50
CA ILE A 45 -7.19 -8.00 -2.50
C ILE A 45 -7.15 -7.33 -1.12
N ALA A 46 -6.00 -6.76 -0.73
CA ALA A 46 -5.87 -6.05 0.53
C ALA A 46 -6.75 -4.78 0.57
N PHE A 47 -7.00 -4.14 -0.57
CA PHE A 47 -7.91 -3.01 -0.67
C PHE A 47 -9.37 -3.43 -0.43
N LEU A 48 -9.80 -4.58 -0.95
CA LEU A 48 -11.13 -5.14 -0.64
C LEU A 48 -11.26 -5.43 0.86
N LEU A 49 -10.20 -5.89 1.52
CA LEU A 49 -10.18 -6.07 2.97
C LEU A 49 -10.33 -4.71 3.70
N VAL A 50 -9.64 -3.66 3.25
CA VAL A 50 -9.81 -2.31 3.81
C VAL A 50 -11.26 -1.83 3.65
N LEU A 51 -11.86 -2.00 2.48
CA LEU A 51 -13.28 -1.69 2.25
C LEU A 51 -14.18 -2.45 3.21
N ALA A 52 -13.98 -3.74 3.39
CA ALA A 52 -14.78 -4.57 4.30
C ALA A 52 -14.61 -4.11 5.76
N VAL A 53 -13.37 -3.93 6.23
CA VAL A 53 -13.07 -3.52 7.61
C VAL A 53 -13.68 -2.14 7.91
N PHE A 54 -13.47 -1.15 7.04
CA PHE A 54 -14.00 0.20 7.27
C PHE A 54 -15.49 0.32 6.98
N GLY A 55 -16.03 -0.48 6.07
CA GLY A 55 -17.48 -0.59 5.87
C GLY A 55 -18.20 -1.13 7.11
N LEU A 56 -17.61 -2.12 7.79
CA LEU A 56 -18.19 -2.72 9.00
C LEU A 56 -17.93 -1.90 10.27
N THR A 57 -16.80 -1.19 10.35
CA THR A 57 -16.43 -0.39 11.54
C THR A 57 -16.84 1.07 11.45
N GLY A 58 -17.31 1.51 10.27
CA GLY A 58 -17.74 2.87 9.98
C GLY A 58 -16.67 3.71 9.28
N ILE A 59 -17.05 4.36 8.19
CA ILE A 59 -16.26 5.35 7.47
C ILE A 59 -17.02 6.68 7.45
N ARG A 60 -16.34 7.79 7.73
CA ARG A 60 -16.94 9.12 7.71
C ARG A 60 -16.53 9.85 6.45
N LEU A 61 -17.51 10.15 5.60
CA LEU A 61 -17.29 10.99 4.43
C LEU A 61 -17.48 12.45 4.82
N SER A 62 -16.38 13.20 4.89
CA SER A 62 -16.45 14.63 5.21
C SER A 62 -16.74 15.45 3.95
N ARG A 63 -17.41 16.60 4.12
CA ARG A 63 -17.64 17.56 3.02
C ARG A 63 -16.33 18.10 2.42
N ALA A 64 -15.23 18.04 3.19
CA ALA A 64 -13.91 18.43 2.72
C ALA A 64 -13.37 17.51 1.59
N LEU A 65 -13.94 16.31 1.43
CA LEU A 65 -13.59 15.40 0.33
C LEU A 65 -14.28 15.76 -0.99
N LEU A 66 -15.29 16.66 -0.99
CA LEU A 66 -16.04 17.00 -2.20
C LEU A 66 -15.14 17.48 -3.36
N PRO A 67 -14.14 18.36 -3.17
CA PRO A 67 -13.27 18.76 -4.27
C PRO A 67 -12.51 17.58 -4.88
N LEU A 68 -11.98 16.69 -4.05
CA LEU A 68 -11.29 15.47 -4.50
C LEU A 68 -12.23 14.58 -5.32
N ILE A 69 -13.43 14.30 -4.79
CA ILE A 69 -14.44 13.45 -5.43
C ILE A 69 -14.85 14.04 -6.79
N LEU A 70 -15.18 15.34 -6.83
CA LEU A 70 -15.67 16.00 -8.04
C LEU A 70 -14.58 16.08 -9.13
N LEU A 71 -13.34 16.39 -8.75
CA LEU A 71 -12.23 16.46 -9.72
C LEU A 71 -11.89 15.08 -10.28
N LEU A 72 -11.78 14.05 -9.43
CA LEU A 72 -11.51 12.69 -9.89
C LEU A 72 -12.67 12.13 -10.72
N LEU A 73 -13.91 12.42 -10.34
CA LEU A 73 -15.08 12.02 -11.12
C LEU A 73 -15.10 12.73 -12.48
N GLY A 74 -14.85 14.03 -12.51
CA GLY A 74 -14.75 14.79 -13.76
C GLY A 74 -13.67 14.25 -14.69
N PHE A 75 -12.48 13.95 -14.14
CA PHE A 75 -11.38 13.32 -14.89
C PHE A 75 -11.79 11.97 -15.47
N ASN A 76 -12.40 11.09 -14.65
CA ASN A 76 -12.80 9.75 -15.08
C ASN A 76 -13.98 9.76 -16.07
N LEU A 77 -14.93 10.69 -15.93
CA LEU A 77 -16.01 10.88 -16.90
C LEU A 77 -15.45 11.38 -18.24
N GLY A 78 -14.49 12.31 -18.23
CA GLY A 78 -13.77 12.72 -19.44
C GLY A 78 -13.04 11.54 -20.08
N GLY A 79 -12.38 10.71 -19.28
CA GLY A 79 -11.75 9.46 -19.71
C GLY A 79 -12.75 8.49 -20.36
N ALA A 80 -13.91 8.28 -19.73
CA ALA A 80 -14.98 7.42 -20.26
C ALA A 80 -15.52 7.93 -21.60
N VAL A 81 -15.69 9.25 -21.77
CA VAL A 81 -16.09 9.85 -23.05
C VAL A 81 -14.99 9.63 -24.11
N SER A 82 -13.72 9.77 -23.75
CA SER A 82 -12.59 9.54 -24.66
C SER A 82 -12.44 8.07 -25.09
N LEU A 83 -12.99 7.13 -24.31
CA LEU A 83 -12.95 5.69 -24.60
C LEU A 83 -13.95 5.25 -25.67
N ILE A 84 -15.02 6.02 -25.92
CA ILE A 84 -16.09 5.67 -26.88
C ILE A 84 -15.55 5.16 -28.24
N PRO A 85 -14.59 5.83 -28.91
CA PRO A 85 -14.03 5.34 -30.17
C PRO A 85 -13.14 4.09 -30.04
N TRP A 86 -12.68 3.76 -28.83
CA TRP A 86 -11.71 2.69 -28.54
C TRP A 86 -12.32 1.52 -27.73
N MET A 87 -13.64 1.39 -27.70
CA MET A 87 -14.32 0.31 -26.93
C MET A 87 -13.94 -1.11 -27.36
N ASN A 88 -13.41 -1.28 -28.58
CA ASN A 88 -12.97 -2.57 -29.11
C ASN A 88 -11.54 -2.94 -28.64
N ASP A 89 -10.81 -2.01 -28.03
CA ASP A 89 -9.47 -2.25 -27.48
C ASP A 89 -9.58 -2.62 -25.99
N PRO A 90 -9.33 -3.90 -25.62
CA PRO A 90 -9.43 -4.34 -24.24
C PRO A 90 -8.48 -3.60 -23.28
N ASP A 91 -7.32 -3.14 -23.75
CA ASP A 91 -6.35 -2.45 -22.92
C ASP A 91 -6.80 -1.02 -22.63
N ALA A 92 -7.40 -0.34 -23.62
CA ALA A 92 -8.03 0.97 -23.41
C ALA A 92 -9.19 0.88 -22.41
N VAL A 93 -10.04 -0.15 -22.53
CA VAL A 93 -11.13 -0.39 -21.57
C VAL A 93 -10.58 -0.67 -20.17
N ARG A 94 -9.55 -1.52 -20.06
CA ARG A 94 -8.90 -1.82 -18.78
C ARG A 94 -8.28 -0.58 -18.15
N PHE A 95 -7.63 0.28 -18.93
CA PHE A 95 -7.04 1.53 -18.44
C PHE A 95 -8.09 2.41 -17.76
N ILE A 96 -9.24 2.62 -18.40
CA ILE A 96 -10.33 3.41 -17.81
C ILE A 96 -10.93 2.71 -16.58
N ALA A 97 -11.13 1.39 -16.62
CA ALA A 97 -11.63 0.64 -15.47
C ALA A 97 -10.69 0.76 -14.25
N VAL A 98 -9.38 0.63 -14.46
CA VAL A 98 -8.36 0.83 -13.43
C VAL A 98 -8.36 2.28 -12.93
N SER A 99 -8.56 3.27 -13.80
CA SER A 99 -8.68 4.67 -13.39
C SER A 99 -9.86 4.91 -12.44
N PHE A 100 -11.03 4.32 -12.71
CA PHE A 100 -12.18 4.38 -11.78
C PHE A 100 -11.89 3.66 -10.47
N TYR A 101 -11.21 2.50 -10.51
CA TYR A 101 -10.76 1.78 -9.32
C TYR A 101 -9.81 2.65 -8.47
N LEU A 102 -8.85 3.34 -9.09
CA LEU A 102 -7.92 4.25 -8.40
C LEU A 102 -8.64 5.46 -7.79
N MET A 103 -9.67 5.99 -8.46
CA MET A 103 -10.53 7.03 -7.88
C MET A 103 -11.20 6.55 -6.59
N VAL A 104 -11.84 5.38 -6.62
CA VAL A 104 -12.49 4.80 -5.43
C VAL A 104 -11.46 4.59 -4.33
N THR A 105 -10.31 4.05 -4.66
CA THR A 105 -9.18 3.84 -3.74
C THR A 105 -8.74 5.15 -3.08
N ALA A 106 -8.54 6.21 -3.87
CA ALA A 106 -8.14 7.52 -3.36
C ALA A 106 -9.19 8.12 -2.42
N ILE A 107 -10.48 8.06 -2.78
CA ILE A 107 -11.58 8.58 -1.96
C ILE A 107 -11.67 7.82 -0.63
N VAL A 108 -11.59 6.49 -0.68
CA VAL A 108 -11.65 5.62 0.52
C VAL A 108 -10.46 5.90 1.43
N LEU A 109 -9.24 5.95 0.89
CA LEU A 109 -8.06 6.25 1.69
C LEU A 109 -8.14 7.65 2.30
N ALA A 110 -8.58 8.66 1.55
CA ALA A 110 -8.77 10.01 2.09
C ALA A 110 -9.80 10.05 3.21
N ALA A 111 -10.92 9.34 3.06
CA ALA A 111 -11.96 9.24 4.09
C ALA A 111 -11.48 8.47 5.33
N VAL A 112 -10.75 7.37 5.13
CA VAL A 112 -10.13 6.62 6.22
C VAL A 112 -9.08 7.47 6.95
N MET A 113 -8.33 8.31 6.27
CA MET A 113 -7.31 9.15 6.92
C MET A 113 -7.90 10.35 7.67
N ALA A 114 -9.20 10.66 7.51
CA ALA A 114 -9.85 11.80 8.15
C ALA A 114 -10.03 11.64 9.68
N ASP A 115 -10.10 10.40 10.17
CA ASP A 115 -10.17 10.09 11.61
C ASP A 115 -8.91 9.34 12.04
N ASP A 116 -8.41 9.59 13.26
CA ASP A 116 -7.20 8.94 13.82
C ASP A 116 -5.98 8.96 12.86
N THR A 117 -5.81 10.10 12.18
CA THR A 117 -4.87 10.26 11.06
C THR A 117 -3.46 9.81 11.40
N GLN A 118 -2.94 10.19 12.57
CA GLN A 118 -1.56 9.88 12.95
C GLN A 118 -1.32 8.38 13.07
N ALA A 119 -2.18 7.65 13.78
CA ALA A 119 -2.00 6.21 13.98
C ALA A 119 -2.23 5.40 12.69
N ARG A 120 -3.18 5.83 11.86
CA ARG A 120 -3.48 5.20 10.55
C ARG A 120 -2.37 5.46 9.53
N LEU A 121 -1.86 6.69 9.47
CA LEU A 121 -0.75 7.07 8.60
C LEU A 121 0.54 6.32 9.00
N GLU A 122 0.83 6.20 10.29
CA GLU A 122 2.00 5.45 10.76
C GLU A 122 1.91 3.96 10.41
N ALA A 123 0.72 3.36 10.50
CA ALA A 123 0.50 1.97 10.05
C ALA A 123 0.74 1.80 8.54
N LEU A 124 0.19 2.71 7.72
CA LEU A 124 0.39 2.73 6.28
C LEU A 124 1.86 2.94 5.91
N LYS A 125 2.53 3.90 6.54
CA LYS A 125 3.96 4.19 6.36
C LYS A 125 4.81 2.96 6.65
N ARG A 126 4.56 2.24 7.74
CA ARG A 126 5.30 1.02 8.09
C ARG A 126 5.10 -0.10 7.08
N GLY A 127 3.87 -0.27 6.57
CA GLY A 127 3.59 -1.26 5.52
C GLY A 127 4.29 -0.90 4.23
N TYR A 128 4.24 0.37 3.83
CA TYR A 128 4.92 0.84 2.63
C TYR A 128 6.44 0.67 2.74
N LEU A 129 7.05 1.06 3.86
CA LEU A 129 8.48 0.84 4.08
C LEU A 129 8.86 -0.64 3.95
N PHE A 130 8.06 -1.55 4.51
CA PHE A 130 8.29 -2.99 4.34
C PHE A 130 8.28 -3.40 2.85
N ALA A 131 7.27 -2.97 2.09
CA ALA A 131 7.18 -3.23 0.66
C ALA A 131 8.38 -2.64 -0.12
N THR A 132 8.84 -1.45 0.24
CA THR A 132 10.05 -0.80 -0.30
C THR A 132 11.29 -1.66 -0.07
N TRP A 133 11.48 -2.19 1.14
CA TRP A 133 12.59 -3.08 1.44
C TRP A 133 12.54 -4.35 0.58
N CYS A 134 11.37 -5.00 0.48
CA CYS A 134 11.20 -6.20 -0.35
C CYS A 134 11.52 -5.95 -1.83
N THR A 135 10.90 -4.95 -2.45
CA THR A 135 11.14 -4.66 -3.87
C THR A 135 12.54 -4.12 -4.13
N GLY A 136 13.08 -3.30 -3.22
CA GLY A 136 14.43 -2.75 -3.34
C GLY A 136 15.50 -3.83 -3.30
N LEU A 137 15.38 -4.81 -2.41
CA LEU A 137 16.29 -5.95 -2.36
C LEU A 137 16.22 -6.79 -3.64
N LEU A 138 15.02 -7.08 -4.14
CA LEU A 138 14.87 -7.84 -5.39
C LEU A 138 15.35 -7.06 -6.62
N ALA A 139 15.15 -5.75 -6.64
CA ALA A 139 15.70 -4.88 -7.67
C ALA A 139 17.24 -4.93 -7.69
N LEU A 140 17.90 -4.94 -6.53
CA LEU A 140 19.36 -5.11 -6.44
C LEU A 140 19.80 -6.51 -6.88
N VAL A 141 19.10 -7.56 -6.42
CA VAL A 141 19.37 -8.95 -6.85
C VAL A 141 19.28 -9.09 -8.37
N GLY A 142 18.24 -8.52 -8.99
CA GLY A 142 18.09 -8.50 -10.44
C GLY A 142 19.19 -7.70 -11.12
N TYR A 143 19.43 -6.47 -10.67
CA TYR A 143 20.36 -5.55 -11.32
C TYR A 143 21.80 -6.07 -11.35
N PHE A 144 22.23 -6.76 -10.29
CA PHE A 144 23.56 -7.38 -10.21
C PHE A 144 23.59 -8.85 -10.67
N ASP A 145 22.47 -9.36 -11.20
CA ASP A 145 22.31 -10.75 -11.64
C ASP A 145 22.76 -11.78 -10.59
N ILE A 146 22.37 -11.56 -9.32
CA ILE A 146 22.78 -12.43 -8.22
C ILE A 146 22.06 -13.77 -8.36
N GLY A 147 22.82 -14.83 -8.63
CA GLY A 147 22.28 -16.19 -8.77
C GLY A 147 21.52 -16.44 -10.08
N GLY A 148 21.76 -15.63 -11.12
CA GLY A 148 21.09 -15.78 -12.42
C GLY A 148 19.63 -15.30 -12.41
N LEU A 149 19.29 -14.41 -11.47
CA LEU A 149 17.93 -13.87 -11.29
C LEU A 149 17.71 -12.54 -12.04
N GLY A 150 18.66 -12.10 -12.87
CA GLY A 150 18.59 -10.85 -13.61
C GLY A 150 17.32 -10.71 -14.44
N ASP A 151 16.98 -11.73 -15.23
CA ASP A 151 15.82 -11.72 -16.12
C ASP A 151 14.46 -11.69 -15.37
N HIS A 152 14.45 -12.00 -14.07
CA HIS A 152 13.21 -12.02 -13.27
C HIS A 152 12.89 -10.65 -12.65
N PHE A 153 13.91 -9.83 -12.39
CA PHE A 153 13.77 -8.55 -11.68
C PHE A 153 14.38 -7.37 -12.44
N THR A 154 14.66 -7.56 -13.73
CA THR A 154 15.05 -6.50 -14.66
C THR A 154 14.28 -6.62 -15.98
N LEU A 155 14.10 -5.48 -16.66
CA LEU A 155 13.59 -5.42 -18.02
C LEU A 155 14.42 -4.41 -18.81
N TRP A 156 14.95 -4.83 -19.96
CA TRP A 156 15.87 -4.02 -20.78
C TRP A 156 17.08 -3.48 -20.00
N GLY A 157 17.64 -4.29 -19.09
CA GLY A 157 18.77 -3.91 -18.23
C GLY A 157 18.43 -2.92 -17.11
N ARG A 158 17.14 -2.63 -16.90
CA ARG A 158 16.65 -1.71 -15.87
C ARG A 158 16.01 -2.51 -14.74
N ALA A 159 16.33 -2.17 -13.50
CA ALA A 159 15.73 -2.82 -12.35
C ALA A 159 14.21 -2.58 -12.32
N THR A 160 13.45 -3.67 -12.24
CA THR A 160 11.99 -3.65 -12.12
C THR A 160 11.53 -4.10 -10.74
N GLY A 161 12.35 -4.88 -10.03
CA GLY A 161 11.89 -5.59 -8.84
C GLY A 161 10.68 -6.45 -9.21
N THR A 162 9.59 -6.35 -8.46
CA THR A 162 8.34 -7.09 -8.71
C THR A 162 7.27 -6.27 -9.44
N PHE A 163 7.70 -5.30 -10.28
CA PHE A 163 6.83 -4.54 -11.17
C PHE A 163 6.97 -5.00 -12.63
N LYS A 164 5.92 -4.80 -13.43
CA LYS A 164 5.92 -5.16 -14.85
C LYS A 164 6.69 -4.17 -15.74
N ASP A 165 6.76 -2.91 -15.32
CA ASP A 165 7.42 -1.83 -16.05
C ASP A 165 8.53 -1.22 -15.18
N PRO A 166 9.78 -1.08 -15.69
CA PRO A 166 10.90 -0.50 -14.96
C PRO A 166 10.70 0.97 -14.58
N ASN A 167 9.76 1.68 -15.20
CA ASN A 167 9.40 3.06 -14.86
C ASN A 167 8.58 3.16 -13.56
N VAL A 168 8.08 2.04 -13.01
CA VAL A 168 7.23 2.04 -11.80
C VAL A 168 8.07 2.04 -10.52
N LEU A 169 9.21 1.34 -10.53
CA LEU A 169 10.06 1.18 -9.35
C LEU A 169 10.53 2.53 -8.79
N GLY A 170 11.02 3.44 -9.64
CA GLY A 170 11.49 4.76 -9.23
C GLY A 170 10.44 5.55 -8.43
N PRO A 171 9.28 5.87 -9.03
CA PRO A 171 8.16 6.55 -8.36
C PRO A 171 7.69 5.84 -7.08
N PHE A 172 7.67 4.49 -7.06
CA PHE A 172 7.28 3.72 -5.88
C PHE A 172 8.21 3.96 -4.68
N LEU A 173 9.51 4.15 -4.91
CA LEU A 173 10.51 4.38 -3.86
C LEU A 173 10.49 5.82 -3.30
N VAL A 174 9.97 6.80 -4.05
CA VAL A 174 10.04 8.24 -3.69
C VAL A 174 9.43 8.52 -2.32
N LEU A 175 8.18 8.12 -2.09
CA LEU A 175 7.48 8.41 -0.84
C LEU A 175 8.14 7.74 0.39
N PRO A 176 8.49 6.43 0.34
CA PRO A 176 9.30 5.78 1.37
C PRO A 176 10.62 6.49 1.68
N ILE A 177 11.35 6.95 0.66
CA ILE A 177 12.59 7.73 0.84
C ILE A 177 12.27 9.03 1.59
N VAL A 178 11.23 9.76 1.17
CA VAL A 178 10.79 10.99 1.84
C VAL A 178 10.42 10.73 3.30
N PHE A 179 9.74 9.61 3.61
CA PHE A 179 9.43 9.23 4.99
C PHE A 179 10.66 8.98 5.85
N VAL A 180 11.65 8.26 5.32
CA VAL A 180 12.91 7.99 6.04
C VAL A 180 13.70 9.28 6.25
N LEU A 181 13.83 10.10 5.21
CA LEU A 181 14.52 11.39 5.30
C LEU A 181 13.85 12.32 6.32
N HIS A 182 12.53 12.43 6.28
CA HIS A 182 11.75 13.21 7.26
C HIS A 182 12.00 12.70 8.69
N ASP A 183 11.96 11.39 8.92
CA ASP A 183 12.19 10.83 10.26
C ASP A 183 13.61 11.11 10.78
N ILE A 184 14.62 11.08 9.91
CA ILE A 184 16.00 11.43 10.26
C ILE A 184 16.10 12.92 10.61
N LEU A 185 15.53 13.80 9.79
CA LEU A 185 15.58 15.25 9.99
C LEU A 185 14.87 15.72 11.26
N VAL A 186 13.77 15.05 11.65
CA VAL A 186 13.01 15.37 12.87
C VAL A 186 13.54 14.59 14.10
N GLY A 187 14.63 13.83 13.96
CA GLY A 187 15.26 13.11 15.06
C GLY A 187 14.44 11.94 15.60
N ARG A 188 13.47 11.44 14.82
CA ARG A 188 12.66 10.25 15.17
C ARG A 188 13.42 8.95 14.91
N ARG A 189 14.39 8.96 14.00
CA ARG A 189 15.30 7.85 13.72
C ARG A 189 16.74 8.37 13.63
N GLY A 190 17.68 7.70 14.28
CA GLY A 190 19.10 7.95 14.05
C GLY A 190 19.51 7.48 12.65
N LEU A 191 20.59 8.04 12.09
CA LEU A 191 21.16 7.61 10.80
C LEU A 191 21.46 6.09 10.74
N VAL A 192 21.65 5.46 11.90
CA VAL A 192 21.96 4.02 12.08
C VAL A 192 20.71 3.22 12.55
N GLY A 193 19.63 3.89 12.95
CA GLY A 193 18.47 3.29 13.64
C GLY A 193 17.30 2.90 12.73
N GLY A 194 17.56 2.47 11.50
CA GLY A 194 16.51 2.19 10.51
C GLY A 194 15.57 1.02 10.83
N LEU A 195 15.77 0.31 11.95
CA LEU A 195 15.07 -0.93 12.29
C LEU A 195 14.41 -0.96 13.69
N ALA A 196 14.41 0.16 14.44
CA ALA A 196 13.78 0.22 15.77
C ALA A 196 12.47 1.01 15.77
#